data_AF-A0ABD4VDQ1-F1
#
_entry.id   AF-A0ABD4VDQ1-F1
#
_cell.length_a   1.000
_cell.length_b   1.000
_cell.length_c   1.000
_cell.angle_alpha   90.00
_cell.angle_beta   90.00
_cell.angle_gamma   90.00
#
_symmetry.space_group_name_H-M   'P 1'
#
loop_
_entity.id
_entity.type
_entity.pdbx_description
1 polymer ?
#
loop_
_entity_poly.entity_id
_entity_poly.type
_entity_poly.pdbx_seq_one_letter_code
_entity_poly.pdbx_strand_id
1 'polypeptide(L)'
;MSLTTADAATPRGGAAGGTAADCATTASPDFGIDLAGGDWRFRTGDDPAWAAADYSDTAWDRWTVPDDWGRSAELSTYDGYAWYRRTFTLPERPDGITDSSVIAALGFIDDADQTFLNGEKIGATGSFPPAFDSTWEVPREYYPPNGLLHWGAVNVLAVRMYDGTGGGGFYKGPIGLYSKAHLRNLSGPRGTAASPRQLAHACSVLERQHRAVAAGDLHRYAGTLDRGFFHQGDTAARRVADVRRMMAGTSAVVLHDDQAEVLVDAQGRLVVDTIRSWATTDGTVLSPPQREFLYIDPHRRAELGDHARFFRDSYQSAAMHRRVEFNVYLPPGYTRTTARRFPTVYMLHGYNGSNIEWEARGMDTVMDGLIAEKNIAQSVVIFPDGASGWWVDTSAGKYNSMVVKELVPLVDHAYRTIPDRDHRGISGVSMGGQGAFTIGLTHPELFSSIASHMGALNLPPLAGTAEEQAANAPLEPLTLVDSLSVRQLRRHTYYFDGGSSDDFGFGQAALQMGTELTTKGVAYDYQGGPGRHEDAYWVPKLDRSFALHSRQFRAHPVPRPHEPGRPTSAYTWP
;
A
#
# COMPACT_ATOMS: atom_id res chain seq x y z
N MET A 1 -13.12 -20.31 -56.56
CA MET A 1 -13.88 -20.80 -55.39
C MET A 1 -13.08 -20.35 -54.16
N SER A 2 -13.09 -19.08 -53.77
CA SER A 2 -14.14 -18.28 -53.12
C SER A 2 -14.71 -18.94 -51.87
N LEU A 3 -14.38 -18.34 -50.72
CA LEU A 3 -15.15 -18.15 -49.47
C LEU A 3 -14.28 -17.23 -48.57
N THR A 4 -14.26 -15.92 -48.83
CA THR A 4 -14.92 -14.85 -48.03
C THR A 4 -14.54 -14.82 -46.55
N THR A 5 -13.54 -13.97 -46.24
CA THR A 5 -13.23 -13.43 -44.92
C THR A 5 -14.26 -12.35 -44.56
N ALA A 6 -14.97 -12.51 -43.45
CA ALA A 6 -15.82 -11.47 -42.89
C ALA A 6 -14.96 -10.56 -41.99
N ASP A 7 -14.83 -9.30 -42.40
CA ASP A 7 -14.26 -8.21 -41.62
C ASP A 7 -15.02 -8.03 -40.30
N ALA A 8 -14.33 -8.13 -39.18
CA ALA A 8 -14.81 -7.63 -37.91
C ALA A 8 -14.78 -6.10 -37.96
N ALA A 9 -15.97 -5.48 -38.01
CA ALA A 9 -16.13 -4.05 -38.04
C ALA A 9 -15.54 -3.39 -36.78
N THR A 10 -14.42 -2.70 -36.96
CA THR A 10 -13.87 -1.75 -35.99
C THR A 10 -14.86 -0.60 -35.83
N PRO A 11 -15.26 -0.19 -34.60
CA PRO A 11 -16.06 1.01 -34.44
C PRO A 11 -15.21 2.21 -34.84
N ARG A 12 -15.57 2.89 -35.93
CA ARG A 12 -15.03 4.20 -36.27
C ARG A 12 -15.60 5.22 -35.28
N GLY A 13 -14.86 5.49 -34.21
CA GLY A 13 -15.07 6.66 -33.36
C GLY A 13 -14.72 7.93 -34.13
N GLY A 14 -15.70 8.80 -34.34
CA GLY A 14 -15.49 10.11 -34.95
C GLY A 14 -14.61 10.99 -34.08
N ALA A 15 -13.70 11.73 -34.73
CA ALA A 15 -12.98 12.83 -34.11
C ALA A 15 -13.99 13.94 -33.74
N ALA A 16 -14.25 14.14 -32.44
CA ALA A 16 -14.96 15.31 -31.93
C ALA A 16 -14.72 15.49 -30.41
N GLY A 17 -14.14 16.64 -30.03
CA GLY A 17 -14.36 17.35 -28.77
C GLY A 17 -13.90 16.68 -27.47
N GLY A 18 -13.08 17.38 -26.67
CA GLY A 18 -12.80 16.95 -25.30
C GLY A 18 -14.10 16.67 -24.55
N THR A 19 -14.27 15.43 -24.10
CA THR A 19 -15.47 14.97 -23.41
C THR A 19 -15.60 15.71 -22.08
N ALA A 20 -16.74 16.35 -21.84
CA ALA A 20 -17.08 16.88 -20.52
C ALA A 20 -17.11 15.73 -19.51
N ALA A 21 -16.72 15.99 -18.26
CA ALA A 21 -16.84 15.01 -17.19
C ALA A 21 -18.34 14.66 -17.00
N ASP A 22 -18.68 13.37 -17.07
CA ASP A 22 -20.05 12.90 -16.78
C ASP A 22 -20.21 12.82 -15.26
N CYS A 23 -20.79 13.87 -14.68
CA CYS A 23 -21.00 13.95 -13.24
C CYS A 23 -22.48 13.91 -12.85
N ALA A 24 -22.78 13.28 -11.72
CA ALA A 24 -24.10 13.26 -11.10
C ALA A 24 -24.10 13.78 -9.65
N THR A 25 -25.20 14.44 -9.26
CA THR A 25 -25.44 14.90 -7.87
C THR A 25 -25.74 13.73 -6.93
N THR A 26 -26.32 12.67 -7.48
CA THR A 26 -26.85 11.56 -6.71
C THR A 26 -25.80 10.47 -6.57
N ALA A 27 -25.73 9.91 -5.36
CA ALA A 27 -25.30 8.53 -5.21
C ALA A 27 -26.14 7.68 -6.17
N SER A 28 -25.54 6.87 -7.04
CA SER A 28 -26.29 5.85 -7.80
C SER A 28 -27.27 5.13 -6.86
N PRO A 29 -28.43 4.64 -7.35
CA PRO A 29 -29.35 3.91 -6.48
C PRO A 29 -28.62 2.87 -5.63
N ASP A 30 -28.96 2.78 -4.35
CA ASP A 30 -28.30 1.85 -3.43
C ASP A 30 -28.66 0.42 -3.83
N PHE A 31 -27.71 -0.23 -4.48
CA PHE A 31 -27.80 -1.61 -4.94
C PHE A 31 -26.57 -2.37 -4.46
N GLY A 32 -26.80 -3.58 -3.93
CA GLY A 32 -25.75 -4.47 -3.50
C GLY A 32 -26.23 -5.90 -3.39
N ILE A 33 -25.42 -6.84 -3.89
CA ILE A 33 -25.56 -8.26 -3.64
C ILE A 33 -24.27 -8.73 -2.99
N ASP A 34 -24.40 -9.15 -1.74
CA ASP A 34 -23.32 -9.79 -1.01
C ASP A 34 -23.11 -11.20 -1.54
N LEU A 35 -21.87 -11.49 -1.94
CA LEU A 35 -21.43 -12.79 -2.41
C LEU A 35 -20.54 -13.50 -1.39
N ALA A 36 -20.26 -12.90 -0.23
CA ALA A 36 -19.55 -13.58 0.85
C ALA A 36 -20.35 -14.78 1.41
N GLY A 37 -19.65 -15.70 2.08
CA GLY A 37 -20.22 -16.88 2.72
C GLY A 37 -19.78 -18.22 2.10
N GLY A 38 -20.43 -19.30 2.52
CA GLY A 38 -20.02 -20.71 2.29
C GLY A 38 -20.53 -21.38 1.01
N ASP A 39 -20.93 -20.59 0.01
CA ASP A 39 -21.48 -21.10 -1.26
C ASP A 39 -20.48 -21.01 -2.43
N TRP A 40 -19.23 -20.65 -2.14
CA TRP A 40 -18.16 -20.70 -3.14
C TRP A 40 -17.73 -22.13 -3.38
N ARG A 41 -17.21 -22.36 -4.58
CA ARG A 41 -16.52 -23.58 -4.99
C ARG A 41 -15.03 -23.28 -5.09
N PHE A 42 -14.20 -24.19 -4.63
CA PHE A 42 -12.75 -24.03 -4.58
C PHE A 42 -12.02 -25.25 -5.14
N ARG A 43 -10.91 -25.00 -5.84
CA ARG A 43 -10.01 -26.03 -6.34
C ARG A 43 -8.60 -25.49 -6.58
N THR A 44 -7.59 -26.24 -6.19
CA THR A 44 -6.18 -25.96 -6.55
C THR A 44 -5.84 -26.47 -7.96
N GLY A 45 -4.82 -25.87 -8.57
CA GLY A 45 -4.42 -26.12 -9.95
C GLY A 45 -4.79 -25.00 -10.91
N ASP A 46 -4.42 -25.15 -12.18
CA ASP A 46 -4.60 -24.12 -13.20
C ASP A 46 -5.13 -24.69 -14.51
N ASP A 47 -6.40 -24.47 -14.78
CA ASP A 47 -7.03 -24.84 -16.04
C ASP A 47 -7.94 -23.71 -16.52
N PRO A 48 -7.58 -23.02 -17.62
CA PRO A 48 -8.37 -21.92 -18.17
C PRO A 48 -9.83 -22.28 -18.50
N ALA A 49 -10.16 -23.55 -18.73
CA ALA A 49 -11.54 -23.98 -18.95
C ALA A 49 -12.45 -23.71 -17.76
N TRP A 50 -11.88 -23.58 -16.55
CA TRP A 50 -12.62 -23.29 -15.33
C TRP A 50 -13.16 -21.85 -15.27
N ALA A 51 -12.80 -20.97 -16.21
CA ALA A 51 -13.43 -19.66 -16.36
C ALA A 51 -14.82 -19.73 -17.02
N ALA A 52 -15.11 -20.78 -17.82
CA ALA A 52 -16.30 -20.84 -18.65
C ALA A 52 -17.61 -20.81 -17.85
N ALA A 53 -18.61 -20.09 -18.36
CA ALA A 53 -19.90 -19.90 -17.72
C ALA A 53 -20.66 -21.22 -17.50
N ASP A 54 -20.52 -22.16 -18.43
CA ASP A 54 -21.22 -23.45 -18.46
C ASP A 54 -20.42 -24.62 -17.86
N TYR A 55 -19.20 -24.36 -17.38
CA TYR A 55 -18.40 -25.39 -16.72
C TYR A 55 -19.07 -25.87 -15.41
N SER A 56 -19.10 -27.20 -15.22
CA SER A 56 -19.68 -27.81 -14.03
C SER A 56 -18.66 -27.96 -12.91
N ASP A 57 -18.79 -27.14 -11.86
CA ASP A 57 -17.96 -27.15 -10.65
C ASP A 57 -18.53 -28.01 -9.51
N THR A 58 -19.51 -28.86 -9.79
CA THR A 58 -20.18 -29.72 -8.79
C THR A 58 -19.22 -30.68 -8.07
N ALA A 59 -18.08 -30.99 -8.69
CA ALA A 59 -17.04 -31.84 -8.12
C ALA A 59 -15.99 -31.07 -7.29
N TRP A 60 -16.14 -29.75 -7.15
CA TRP A 60 -15.23 -28.90 -6.37
C TRP A 60 -15.68 -28.77 -4.92
N ASP A 61 -14.71 -28.52 -4.05
CA ASP A 61 -14.96 -28.34 -2.62
C ASP A 61 -15.79 -27.10 -2.37
N ARG A 62 -16.64 -27.15 -1.34
CA ARG A 62 -17.33 -25.96 -0.85
C ARG A 62 -16.37 -25.13 -0.03
N TRP A 63 -16.40 -23.83 -0.23
CA TRP A 63 -15.50 -22.91 0.46
C TRP A 63 -16.23 -21.68 0.97
N THR A 64 -15.68 -21.08 2.02
CA THR A 64 -16.17 -19.81 2.59
C THR A 64 -15.28 -18.67 2.13
N VAL A 65 -15.88 -17.57 1.69
CA VAL A 65 -15.16 -16.35 1.32
C VAL A 65 -15.74 -15.18 2.13
N PRO A 66 -14.95 -14.36 2.84
CA PRO A 66 -13.50 -14.43 2.94
C PRO A 66 -13.05 -15.61 3.84
N ASP A 67 -11.92 -16.22 3.47
CA ASP A 67 -11.16 -17.16 4.27
C ASP A 67 -9.67 -17.08 3.90
N ASP A 68 -8.83 -17.12 4.93
CA ASP A 68 -7.37 -17.12 4.83
C ASP A 68 -6.87 -18.57 4.96
N TRP A 69 -6.20 -19.06 3.92
CA TRP A 69 -5.66 -20.42 3.84
C TRP A 69 -4.74 -20.78 4.99
N GLY A 70 -4.12 -19.81 5.67
CA GLY A 70 -3.29 -20.03 6.85
C GLY A 70 -4.01 -20.74 8.00
N ARG A 71 -5.35 -20.77 7.98
CA ARG A 71 -6.18 -21.52 8.95
C ARG A 71 -6.43 -22.97 8.56
N SER A 72 -6.14 -23.35 7.32
CA SER A 72 -6.26 -24.71 6.81
C SER A 72 -4.96 -25.48 6.98
N ALA A 73 -5.02 -26.67 7.58
CA ALA A 73 -3.85 -27.54 7.68
C ALA A 73 -3.31 -27.99 6.31
N GLU A 74 -4.15 -28.02 5.28
CA GLU A 74 -3.78 -28.50 3.94
C GLU A 74 -3.26 -27.37 3.03
N LEU A 75 -3.76 -26.13 3.22
CA LEU A 75 -3.43 -24.99 2.36
C LEU A 75 -2.46 -23.99 3.00
N SER A 76 -2.19 -24.08 4.31
CA SER A 76 -1.28 -23.15 5.01
C SER A 76 0.17 -23.16 4.52
N THR A 77 0.55 -24.09 3.64
CA THR A 77 1.87 -24.14 2.99
C THR A 77 1.75 -24.32 1.48
N TYR A 78 0.58 -24.08 0.90
CA TYR A 78 0.35 -24.30 -0.52
C TYR A 78 0.61 -23.02 -1.31
N ASP A 79 1.72 -22.98 -2.04
CA ASP A 79 1.97 -21.96 -3.05
C ASP A 79 1.57 -22.50 -4.43
N GLY A 80 0.75 -21.75 -5.16
CA GLY A 80 0.39 -22.11 -6.53
C GLY A 80 -0.91 -21.50 -7.02
N TYR A 81 -1.39 -22.04 -8.15
CA TYR A 81 -2.66 -21.61 -8.71
C TYR A 81 -3.83 -22.22 -7.95
N ALA A 82 -4.85 -21.41 -7.71
CA ALA A 82 -6.14 -21.89 -7.26
C ALA A 82 -7.27 -21.15 -7.95
N TRP A 83 -8.45 -21.74 -7.92
CA TRP A 83 -9.65 -21.19 -8.52
C TRP A 83 -10.82 -21.22 -7.56
N TYR A 84 -11.58 -20.14 -7.64
CA TYR A 84 -12.84 -19.96 -6.95
C TYR A 84 -13.96 -19.78 -7.97
N ARG A 85 -15.13 -20.37 -7.70
CA ARG A 85 -16.34 -20.15 -8.50
C ARG A 85 -17.54 -19.87 -7.62
N ARG A 86 -18.38 -18.93 -8.05
CA ARG A 86 -19.64 -18.57 -7.39
C ARG A 86 -20.74 -18.45 -8.44
N THR A 87 -21.72 -19.34 -8.34
CA THR A 87 -22.99 -19.21 -9.06
C THR A 87 -23.99 -18.46 -8.19
N PHE A 88 -24.62 -17.41 -8.73
CA PHE A 88 -25.60 -16.59 -8.03
C PHE A 88 -26.68 -16.09 -9.00
N THR A 89 -27.83 -15.67 -8.47
CA THR A 89 -28.92 -15.12 -9.29
C THR A 89 -29.04 -13.63 -9.03
N LEU A 90 -29.01 -12.83 -10.10
CA LEU A 90 -29.33 -11.41 -10.01
C LEU A 90 -30.86 -11.26 -9.96
N PRO A 91 -31.40 -10.30 -9.18
CA PRO A 91 -32.79 -9.93 -9.27
C PRO A 91 -33.08 -9.31 -10.65
N GLU A 92 -34.36 -9.07 -10.94
CA GLU A 92 -34.72 -8.14 -12.03
C GLU A 92 -34.02 -6.79 -11.83
N ARG A 93 -33.61 -6.16 -12.92
CA ARG A 93 -32.80 -4.93 -12.88
C ARG A 93 -33.59 -3.81 -12.17
N PRO A 94 -33.10 -3.26 -11.04
CA PRO A 94 -33.76 -2.14 -10.38
C PRO A 94 -33.75 -0.88 -11.25
N ASP A 95 -34.77 -0.04 -11.11
CA ASP A 95 -34.85 1.25 -11.78
C ASP A 95 -33.62 2.13 -11.44
N GLY A 96 -32.99 2.68 -12.48
CA GLY A 96 -31.82 3.56 -12.35
C GLY A 96 -30.48 2.85 -12.16
N ILE A 97 -30.45 1.52 -12.07
CA ILE A 97 -29.21 0.75 -12.11
C ILE A 97 -28.86 0.40 -13.56
N THR A 98 -27.60 0.61 -13.93
CA THR A 98 -27.00 0.19 -15.20
C THR A 98 -25.86 -0.78 -14.94
N ASP A 99 -25.47 -1.56 -15.94
CA ASP A 99 -24.34 -2.49 -15.77
C ASP A 99 -23.05 -1.73 -15.44
N SER A 100 -22.81 -0.60 -16.11
CA SER A 100 -21.69 0.29 -15.80
C SER A 100 -21.69 0.78 -14.35
N SER A 101 -22.85 0.96 -13.71
CA SER A 101 -22.92 1.42 -12.31
C SER A 101 -22.63 0.34 -11.26
N VAL A 102 -22.40 -0.92 -11.68
CA VAL A 102 -22.10 -2.05 -10.79
C VAL A 102 -20.60 -2.32 -10.78
N ILE A 103 -20.03 -2.45 -9.59
CA ILE A 103 -18.64 -2.79 -9.33
C ILE A 103 -18.60 -4.20 -8.74
N ALA A 104 -17.77 -5.07 -9.31
CA ALA A 104 -17.41 -6.33 -8.68
C ALA A 104 -16.29 -6.08 -7.67
N ALA A 105 -16.67 -5.94 -6.40
CA ALA A 105 -15.71 -5.83 -5.31
C ALA A 105 -15.42 -7.23 -4.77
N LEU A 106 -14.17 -7.66 -4.80
CA LEU A 106 -13.73 -8.96 -4.27
C LEU A 106 -12.88 -8.83 -3.01
N GLY A 107 -12.84 -7.62 -2.45
CA GLY A 107 -12.07 -7.32 -1.25
C GLY A 107 -10.60 -7.59 -1.52
N PHE A 108 -9.95 -8.32 -0.63
CA PHE A 108 -8.53 -8.61 -0.71
C PHE A 108 -8.34 -10.11 -0.92
N ILE A 109 -7.65 -10.43 -2.01
CA ILE A 109 -7.26 -11.78 -2.42
C ILE A 109 -5.75 -11.86 -2.25
N ASP A 110 -5.20 -12.97 -1.82
CA ASP A 110 -3.76 -13.11 -1.73
C ASP A 110 -3.08 -13.09 -3.11
N ASP A 111 -1.93 -12.47 -3.14
CA ASP A 111 -1.03 -12.18 -4.26
C ASP A 111 -1.66 -11.61 -5.53
N ALA A 112 -2.15 -12.44 -6.45
CA ALA A 112 -2.60 -11.97 -7.75
C ALA A 112 -3.86 -12.72 -8.20
N ASP A 113 -4.70 -12.05 -8.97
CA ASP A 113 -5.91 -12.66 -9.52
C ASP A 113 -6.24 -12.23 -10.96
N GLN A 114 -7.00 -13.08 -11.62
CA GLN A 114 -7.75 -12.80 -12.84
C GLN A 114 -9.19 -13.20 -12.59
N THR A 115 -10.10 -12.25 -12.74
CA THR A 115 -11.52 -12.44 -12.45
C THR A 115 -12.35 -12.44 -13.73
N PHE A 116 -13.29 -13.38 -13.80
CA PHE A 116 -14.17 -13.63 -14.93
C PHE A 116 -15.63 -13.61 -14.48
N LEU A 117 -16.48 -12.93 -15.24
CA LEU A 117 -17.93 -12.95 -15.06
C LEU A 117 -18.55 -13.54 -16.32
N ASN A 118 -19.35 -14.59 -16.14
CA ASN A 118 -20.02 -15.30 -17.23
C ASN A 118 -19.07 -15.72 -18.37
N GLY A 119 -17.84 -16.15 -18.01
CA GLY A 119 -16.81 -16.59 -18.96
C GLY A 119 -15.92 -15.48 -19.51
N GLU A 120 -16.28 -14.21 -19.34
CA GLU A 120 -15.52 -13.07 -19.84
C GLU A 120 -14.65 -12.47 -18.74
N LYS A 121 -13.38 -12.19 -19.04
CA LYS A 121 -12.46 -11.58 -18.06
C LYS A 121 -12.86 -10.13 -17.81
N ILE A 122 -13.17 -9.79 -16.55
CA ILE A 122 -13.55 -8.43 -16.13
C ILE A 122 -12.41 -7.65 -15.48
N GLY A 123 -11.34 -8.33 -15.07
CA GLY A 123 -10.20 -7.66 -14.47
C GLY A 123 -9.08 -8.59 -14.02
N ALA A 124 -7.99 -7.97 -13.57
CA ALA A 124 -6.87 -8.62 -12.92
C ALA A 124 -6.15 -7.61 -12.04
N THR A 125 -5.58 -8.10 -10.94
CA THR A 125 -4.72 -7.33 -10.03
C THR A 125 -3.48 -8.17 -9.76
N GLY A 126 -2.30 -7.54 -9.86
CA GLY A 126 -1.02 -8.25 -9.89
C GLY A 126 -0.77 -8.98 -11.20
N SER A 127 0.27 -9.79 -11.25
CA SER A 127 0.59 -10.63 -12.40
C SER A 127 1.14 -11.98 -11.98
N PHE A 128 0.90 -12.99 -12.81
CA PHE A 128 1.34 -14.36 -12.56
C PHE A 128 2.78 -14.58 -13.06
N PRO A 129 3.49 -15.64 -12.61
CA PRO A 129 4.79 -16.01 -13.14
C PRO A 129 4.78 -16.12 -14.68
N PRO A 130 5.91 -15.81 -15.36
CA PRO A 130 7.25 -15.54 -14.79
C PRO A 130 7.48 -14.10 -14.35
N ALA A 131 6.59 -13.16 -14.69
CA ALA A 131 6.65 -11.78 -14.24
C ALA A 131 5.71 -11.59 -13.03
N PHE A 132 5.92 -12.39 -11.99
CA PHE A 132 5.05 -12.41 -10.82
C PHE A 132 5.10 -11.05 -10.10
N ASP A 133 3.94 -10.45 -9.88
CA ASP A 133 3.76 -9.21 -9.12
C ASP A 133 2.63 -9.47 -8.13
N SER A 134 3.02 -9.59 -6.86
CA SER A 134 2.08 -9.73 -5.77
C SER A 134 1.43 -8.38 -5.45
N THR A 135 0.13 -8.42 -5.22
CA THR A 135 -0.73 -7.29 -4.91
C THR A 135 -1.77 -7.70 -3.87
N TRP A 136 -1.43 -8.64 -2.98
CA TRP A 136 -2.36 -9.23 -2.01
C TRP A 136 -3.15 -8.17 -1.25
N GLU A 137 -2.48 -7.06 -0.99
CA GLU A 137 -2.93 -5.88 -0.30
C GLU A 137 -3.76 -4.84 -1.07
N VAL A 138 -4.08 -5.07 -2.36
CA VAL A 138 -4.85 -4.14 -3.20
C VAL A 138 -6.31 -4.59 -3.23
N PRO A 139 -7.30 -3.78 -2.81
CA PRO A 139 -8.69 -4.19 -2.94
C PRO A 139 -9.05 -4.39 -4.41
N ARG A 140 -9.70 -5.51 -4.71
CA ARG A 140 -10.12 -5.89 -6.06
C ARG A 140 -11.44 -5.23 -6.34
N GLU A 141 -11.41 -4.19 -7.16
CA GLU A 141 -12.60 -3.55 -7.73
C GLU A 141 -12.52 -3.67 -9.26
N TYR A 142 -13.39 -4.47 -9.84
CA TYR A 142 -13.49 -4.68 -11.28
C TYR A 142 -14.80 -4.14 -11.83
N TYR A 143 -14.78 -3.72 -13.09
CA TYR A 143 -15.89 -3.03 -13.74
C TYR A 143 -16.43 -3.89 -14.88
N PRO A 144 -17.54 -4.63 -14.68
CA PRO A 144 -18.14 -5.45 -15.72
C PRO A 144 -18.53 -4.62 -16.95
N PRO A 145 -18.19 -5.08 -18.17
CA PRO A 145 -18.70 -4.48 -19.40
C PRO A 145 -20.23 -4.47 -19.49
N ASN A 146 -20.78 -3.49 -20.19
CA ASN A 146 -22.22 -3.42 -20.46
C ASN A 146 -22.72 -4.67 -21.17
N GLY A 147 -23.85 -5.21 -20.73
CA GLY A 147 -24.48 -6.41 -21.26
C GLY A 147 -23.96 -7.72 -20.66
N LEU A 148 -22.90 -7.68 -19.84
CA LEU A 148 -22.33 -8.91 -19.26
C LEU A 148 -23.13 -9.43 -18.05
N LEU A 149 -23.87 -8.57 -17.35
CA LEU A 149 -24.71 -8.96 -16.21
C LEU A 149 -26.07 -9.50 -16.69
N HIS A 150 -26.38 -10.76 -16.34
CA HIS A 150 -27.66 -11.38 -16.66
C HIS A 150 -28.69 -11.09 -15.57
N TRP A 151 -29.42 -9.98 -15.69
CA TRP A 151 -30.49 -9.61 -14.76
C TRP A 151 -31.68 -10.58 -14.81
N GLY A 152 -32.30 -10.81 -13.65
CA GLY A 152 -33.38 -11.79 -13.50
C GLY A 152 -32.95 -13.25 -13.68
N ALA A 153 -31.65 -13.50 -13.82
CA ALA A 153 -31.10 -14.77 -14.26
C ALA A 153 -29.82 -15.15 -13.50
N VAL A 154 -29.34 -16.37 -13.79
CA VAL A 154 -28.12 -16.93 -13.19
C VAL A 154 -26.88 -16.30 -13.81
N ASN A 155 -25.92 -15.99 -12.95
CA ASN A 155 -24.59 -15.51 -13.28
C ASN A 155 -23.55 -16.41 -12.60
N VAL A 156 -22.35 -16.43 -13.18
CA VAL A 156 -21.19 -17.15 -12.64
C VAL A 156 -20.01 -16.20 -12.54
N LEU A 157 -19.43 -16.10 -11.37
CA LEU A 157 -18.15 -15.46 -11.14
C LEU A 157 -17.08 -16.54 -10.96
N ALA A 158 -15.99 -16.45 -11.70
CA ALA A 158 -14.82 -17.32 -11.56
C ALA A 158 -13.58 -16.47 -11.29
N VAL A 159 -12.77 -16.87 -10.33
CA VAL A 159 -11.56 -16.14 -9.93
C VAL A 159 -10.41 -17.12 -9.97
N ARG A 160 -9.50 -16.88 -10.91
CA ARG A 160 -8.21 -17.55 -11.00
C ARG A 160 -7.23 -16.75 -10.16
N MET A 161 -6.60 -17.38 -9.19
CA MET A 161 -5.56 -16.74 -8.39
C MET A 161 -4.25 -17.49 -8.50
N TYR A 162 -3.16 -16.79 -8.24
CA TYR A 162 -1.85 -17.38 -8.02
C TYR A 162 -1.32 -16.87 -6.71
N ASP A 163 -1.11 -17.79 -5.78
CA ASP A 163 -0.39 -17.58 -4.55
C ASP A 163 1.08 -17.97 -4.76
N GLY A 164 1.98 -17.03 -4.50
CA GLY A 164 3.41 -17.15 -4.73
C GLY A 164 4.16 -17.58 -3.49
N THR A 165 3.86 -16.96 -2.34
CA THR A 165 4.41 -17.32 -1.03
C THR A 165 3.55 -16.76 0.09
N GLY A 166 3.31 -17.53 1.16
CA GLY A 166 2.80 -17.00 2.42
C GLY A 166 1.41 -17.52 2.77
N GLY A 167 0.48 -16.61 3.06
CA GLY A 167 -0.94 -16.94 3.22
C GLY A 167 -1.57 -17.19 1.86
N GLY A 168 -2.88 -17.45 1.82
CA GLY A 168 -3.58 -17.58 0.55
C GLY A 168 -5.08 -17.35 0.66
N GLY A 169 -5.74 -17.20 -0.48
CA GLY A 169 -7.19 -17.06 -0.56
C GLY A 169 -7.72 -15.63 -0.39
N PHE A 170 -9.01 -15.50 -0.06
CA PHE A 170 -9.69 -14.21 0.08
C PHE A 170 -9.69 -13.79 1.54
N TYR A 171 -8.77 -12.96 2.00
CA TYR A 171 -8.62 -12.75 3.44
C TYR A 171 -9.49 -11.60 4.00
N LYS A 172 -10.07 -10.73 3.17
CA LYS A 172 -10.91 -9.61 3.65
C LYS A 172 -11.93 -9.14 2.61
N GLY A 173 -13.13 -8.74 3.04
CA GLY A 173 -14.16 -8.17 2.17
C GLY A 173 -14.10 -6.64 2.01
N PRO A 174 -15.14 -6.03 1.40
CA PRO A 174 -16.40 -6.65 0.97
C PRO A 174 -16.27 -7.52 -0.29
N ILE A 175 -17.12 -8.54 -0.44
CA ILE A 175 -17.15 -9.44 -1.61
C ILE A 175 -18.55 -9.47 -2.21
N GLY A 176 -18.75 -8.89 -3.39
CA GLY A 176 -20.04 -8.80 -4.02
C GLY A 176 -20.11 -7.92 -5.26
N LEU A 177 -21.34 -7.73 -5.75
CA LEU A 177 -21.66 -6.80 -6.83
C LEU A 177 -22.41 -5.61 -6.25
N TYR A 178 -21.84 -4.42 -6.38
CA TYR A 178 -22.30 -3.26 -5.64
C TYR A 178 -22.31 -2.01 -6.50
N SER A 179 -23.31 -1.16 -6.31
CA SER A 179 -23.24 0.23 -6.71
C SER A 179 -22.15 0.98 -5.94
N LYS A 180 -21.65 2.09 -6.47
CA LYS A 180 -20.73 2.98 -5.74
C LYS A 180 -21.33 3.51 -4.44
N ALA A 181 -22.64 3.78 -4.44
CA ALA A 181 -23.37 4.17 -3.25
C ALA A 181 -23.29 3.12 -2.14
N HIS A 182 -23.54 1.86 -2.48
CA HIS A 182 -23.45 0.76 -1.55
C HIS A 182 -22.02 0.55 -1.04
N LEU A 183 -21.01 0.55 -1.93
CA LEU A 183 -19.61 0.42 -1.53
C LEU A 183 -19.14 1.54 -0.60
N ARG A 184 -19.58 2.79 -0.84
CA ARG A 184 -19.25 3.88 0.10
C ARG A 184 -19.84 3.64 1.47
N ASN A 185 -21.05 3.10 1.57
CA ASN A 185 -21.67 2.79 2.86
C ASN A 185 -20.89 1.70 3.63
N LEU A 186 -20.26 0.77 2.91
CA LEU A 186 -19.44 -0.30 3.48
C LEU A 186 -18.05 0.19 3.91
N SER A 187 -17.35 0.95 3.05
CA SER A 187 -15.91 1.20 3.22
C SER A 187 -15.40 2.55 2.68
N GLY A 188 -16.29 3.48 2.28
CA GLY A 188 -15.88 4.75 1.67
C GLY A 188 -16.15 6.01 2.52
N PRO A 189 -15.84 7.19 1.96
CA PRO A 189 -16.09 8.47 2.60
C PRO A 189 -17.60 8.70 2.77
N ARG A 190 -17.98 9.16 3.97
CA ARG A 190 -19.37 9.51 4.30
C ARG A 190 -19.67 10.95 3.90
N GLY A 191 -20.90 11.20 3.47
CA GLY A 191 -21.36 12.53 3.10
C GLY A 191 -22.83 12.56 2.69
N THR A 192 -23.29 13.75 2.34
CA THR A 192 -24.62 13.99 1.77
C THR A 192 -24.52 14.30 0.27
N ALA A 193 -25.57 14.07 -0.50
CA ALA A 193 -25.56 14.38 -1.93
C ALA A 193 -25.31 15.88 -2.17
N ALA A 194 -24.48 16.21 -3.17
CA ALA A 194 -24.22 17.59 -3.55
C ALA A 194 -25.46 18.23 -4.21
N SER A 195 -25.65 19.53 -3.98
CA SER A 195 -26.62 20.32 -4.75
C SER A 195 -26.20 20.45 -6.22
N PRO A 196 -27.12 20.75 -7.17
CA PRO A 196 -26.78 20.95 -8.57
C PRO A 196 -25.68 22.01 -8.80
N ARG A 197 -25.65 23.06 -7.95
CA ARG A 197 -24.60 24.09 -8.00
C ARG A 197 -23.24 23.55 -7.57
N GLN A 198 -23.20 22.75 -6.52
CA GLN A 198 -21.98 22.12 -6.02
C GLN A 198 -21.44 21.08 -7.00
N LEU A 199 -22.32 20.28 -7.60
CA LEU A 199 -21.99 19.37 -8.70
C LEU A 199 -21.30 20.12 -9.84
N ALA A 200 -21.97 21.14 -10.38
CA ALA A 200 -21.42 21.94 -11.49
C ALA A 200 -20.05 22.56 -11.13
N HIS A 201 -19.84 22.95 -9.88
CA HIS A 201 -18.56 23.44 -9.40
C HIS A 201 -17.47 22.36 -9.41
N ALA A 202 -17.73 21.18 -8.82
CA ALA A 202 -16.78 20.07 -8.80
C ALA A 202 -16.41 19.62 -10.22
N CYS A 203 -17.39 19.45 -11.10
CA CYS A 203 -17.17 19.05 -12.49
C CYS A 203 -16.37 20.07 -13.28
N SER A 204 -16.58 21.37 -13.01
CA SER A 204 -15.75 22.40 -13.62
C SER A 204 -14.26 22.29 -13.26
N VAL A 205 -13.91 21.66 -12.13
CA VAL A 205 -12.52 21.36 -11.75
C VAL A 205 -12.00 20.17 -12.55
N LEU A 206 -12.74 19.06 -12.62
CA LEU A 206 -12.37 17.88 -13.42
C LEU A 206 -12.17 18.24 -14.88
N GLU A 207 -13.13 18.95 -15.49
CA GLU A 207 -13.01 19.39 -16.88
C GLU A 207 -11.79 20.30 -17.12
N ARG A 208 -11.39 21.11 -16.13
CA ARG A 208 -10.16 21.91 -16.23
C ARG A 208 -8.93 21.03 -16.21
N GLN A 209 -8.92 19.97 -15.41
CA GLN A 209 -7.85 18.97 -15.41
C GLN A 209 -7.79 18.26 -16.76
N HIS A 210 -8.92 17.74 -17.25
CA HIS A 210 -9.03 17.06 -18.55
C HIS A 210 -8.51 17.93 -19.69
N ARG A 211 -8.99 19.17 -19.80
CA ARG A 211 -8.55 20.12 -20.85
C ARG A 211 -7.07 20.46 -20.74
N ALA A 212 -6.53 20.60 -19.52
CA ALA A 212 -5.13 20.89 -19.34
C ALA A 212 -4.24 19.71 -19.75
N VAL A 213 -4.60 18.48 -19.36
CA VAL A 213 -3.89 17.26 -19.74
C VAL A 213 -3.96 17.04 -21.26
N ALA A 214 -5.15 17.11 -21.85
CA ALA A 214 -5.34 16.96 -23.30
C ALA A 214 -4.56 18.01 -24.12
N ALA A 215 -4.36 19.21 -23.58
CA ALA A 215 -3.57 20.27 -24.21
C ALA A 215 -2.05 20.17 -23.95
N GLY A 216 -1.58 19.21 -23.14
CA GLY A 216 -0.18 19.16 -22.70
C GLY A 216 0.23 20.31 -21.78
N ASP A 217 -0.73 21.05 -21.21
CA ASP A 217 -0.49 22.27 -20.43
C ASP A 217 -0.37 21.96 -18.94
N LEU A 218 0.85 21.54 -18.54
CA LEU A 218 1.17 21.22 -17.15
C LEU A 218 1.03 22.41 -16.20
N HIS A 219 1.16 23.65 -16.68
CA HIS A 219 0.96 24.84 -15.86
C HIS A 219 -0.53 25.03 -15.52
N ARG A 220 -1.42 24.86 -16.50
CA ARG A 220 -2.87 24.87 -16.26
C ARG A 220 -3.32 23.70 -15.38
N TYR A 221 -2.73 22.52 -15.56
CA TYR A 221 -3.01 21.36 -14.70
C TYR A 221 -2.60 21.65 -13.26
N ALA A 222 -1.37 22.14 -13.03
CA ALA A 222 -0.91 22.56 -11.70
C ALA A 222 -1.85 23.60 -11.05
N GLY A 223 -2.40 24.52 -11.85
CA GLY A 223 -3.38 25.51 -11.39
C GLY A 223 -4.77 24.96 -11.03
N THR A 224 -4.99 23.64 -11.14
CA THR A 224 -6.18 22.95 -10.61
C THR A 224 -5.93 22.31 -9.24
N LEU A 225 -4.68 22.27 -8.78
CA LEU A 225 -4.31 21.72 -7.48
C LEU A 225 -4.12 22.87 -6.48
N ASP A 226 -4.57 22.65 -5.24
CA ASP A 226 -4.37 23.61 -4.16
C ASP A 226 -2.88 23.80 -3.85
N ARG A 227 -2.51 24.97 -3.31
CA ARG A 227 -1.13 25.23 -2.88
C ARG A 227 -0.65 24.24 -1.81
N GLY A 228 -1.56 23.77 -0.97
CA GLY A 228 -1.32 22.75 0.05
C GLY A 228 -1.68 21.34 -0.40
N PHE A 229 -1.94 21.10 -1.69
CA PHE A 229 -2.37 19.80 -2.21
C PHE A 229 -1.46 18.69 -1.72
N PHE A 230 -2.09 17.68 -1.12
CA PHE A 230 -1.43 16.47 -0.67
C PHE A 230 -2.38 15.28 -0.80
N HIS A 231 -2.03 14.29 -1.62
CA HIS A 231 -2.85 13.10 -1.81
C HIS A 231 -1.97 11.86 -1.73
N GLN A 232 -2.11 11.04 -0.68
CA GLN A 232 -1.34 9.79 -0.51
C GLN A 232 0.18 9.95 -0.79
N GLY A 233 0.82 11.01 -0.28
CA GLY A 233 2.24 11.27 -0.53
C GLY A 233 2.54 12.22 -1.70
N ASP A 234 1.58 12.41 -2.61
CA ASP A 234 1.75 13.31 -3.75
C ASP A 234 1.51 14.76 -3.38
N THR A 235 2.56 15.55 -3.51
CA THR A 235 2.43 17.00 -3.61
C THR A 235 1.99 17.40 -5.03
N ALA A 236 1.49 18.62 -5.19
CA ALA A 236 1.13 19.14 -6.53
C ALA A 236 2.32 19.05 -7.51
N ALA A 237 3.54 19.30 -7.03
CA ALA A 237 4.75 19.22 -7.83
C ALA A 237 5.03 17.79 -8.30
N ARG A 238 4.85 16.79 -7.43
CA ARG A 238 5.02 15.38 -7.77
C ARG A 238 3.98 14.93 -8.78
N ARG A 239 2.69 15.22 -8.53
CA ARG A 239 1.61 14.89 -9.47
C ARG A 239 1.83 15.50 -10.86
N VAL A 240 2.29 16.75 -10.93
CA VAL A 240 2.66 17.40 -12.21
C VAL A 240 3.87 16.72 -12.88
N ALA A 241 4.87 16.30 -12.11
CA ALA A 241 6.01 15.57 -12.65
C ALA A 241 5.61 14.19 -13.18
N ASP A 242 4.63 13.53 -12.57
CA ASP A 242 4.12 12.23 -13.00
C ASP A 242 3.35 12.36 -14.31
N VAL A 243 2.47 13.36 -14.40
CA VAL A 243 1.79 13.70 -15.67
C VAL A 243 2.80 14.05 -16.76
N ARG A 244 3.87 14.79 -16.44
CA ARG A 244 4.95 15.06 -17.40
C ARG A 244 5.61 13.78 -17.91
N ARG A 245 5.86 12.81 -17.03
CA ARG A 245 6.46 11.52 -17.41
C ARG A 245 5.51 10.70 -18.29
N MET A 246 4.21 10.69 -17.99
CA MET A 246 3.21 10.04 -18.85
C MET A 246 3.16 10.64 -20.25
N MET A 247 3.37 11.95 -20.37
CA MET A 247 3.46 12.66 -21.65
C MET A 247 4.80 12.47 -22.37
N ALA A 248 5.83 11.94 -21.70
CA ALA A 248 7.16 11.78 -22.29
C ALA A 248 7.21 10.53 -23.17
N GLY A 249 7.29 10.73 -24.49
CA GLY A 249 7.44 9.64 -25.46
C GLY A 249 6.14 9.01 -25.93
N THR A 250 4.98 9.60 -25.61
CA THR A 250 3.64 9.16 -26.03
C THR A 250 2.97 10.23 -26.92
N SER A 251 1.95 9.82 -27.69
CA SER A 251 0.97 10.76 -28.25
C SER A 251 0.24 11.50 -27.12
N ALA A 252 -0.54 12.55 -27.44
CA ALA A 252 -1.26 13.34 -26.45
C ALA A 252 -1.99 12.45 -25.42
N VAL A 253 -1.85 12.80 -24.14
CA VAL A 253 -2.45 12.07 -23.02
C VAL A 253 -3.86 12.60 -22.79
N VAL A 254 -4.79 11.71 -22.46
CA VAL A 254 -6.16 12.00 -22.07
C VAL A 254 -6.39 11.46 -20.66
N LEU A 255 -7.03 12.28 -19.85
CA LEU A 255 -7.48 11.94 -18.50
C LEU A 255 -9.00 11.82 -18.54
N HIS A 256 -9.52 10.70 -18.04
CA HIS A 256 -10.94 10.44 -17.93
C HIS A 256 -11.36 10.28 -16.47
N ASP A 257 -12.53 10.80 -16.14
CA ASP A 257 -13.23 10.60 -14.87
C ASP A 257 -14.63 10.10 -15.20
N ASP A 258 -14.85 8.80 -15.04
CA ASP A 258 -16.11 8.15 -15.38
C ASP A 258 -16.99 8.02 -14.14
N GLN A 259 -18.30 8.20 -14.37
CA GLN A 259 -19.35 8.09 -13.36
C GLN A 259 -19.14 9.02 -12.16
N ALA A 260 -18.58 10.21 -12.31
CA ALA A 260 -18.22 11.04 -11.16
C ALA A 260 -19.46 11.38 -10.29
N GLU A 261 -19.47 10.90 -9.04
CA GLU A 261 -20.54 11.22 -8.07
C GLU A 261 -20.01 12.19 -7.03
N VAL A 262 -20.76 13.26 -6.73
CA VAL A 262 -20.29 14.33 -5.84
C VAL A 262 -21.08 14.35 -4.53
N LEU A 263 -20.34 14.22 -3.43
CA LEU A 263 -20.86 14.31 -2.06
C LEU A 263 -20.32 15.54 -1.35
N VAL A 264 -20.99 15.92 -0.27
CA VAL A 264 -20.54 16.92 0.71
C VAL A 264 -20.21 16.19 2.00
N ASP A 265 -18.94 16.21 2.40
CA ASP A 265 -18.51 15.55 3.64
C ASP A 265 -18.84 16.37 4.90
N ALA A 266 -18.46 15.85 6.06
CA ALA A 266 -18.71 16.48 7.36
C ALA A 266 -18.02 17.85 7.54
N GLN A 267 -16.97 18.16 6.77
CA GLN A 267 -16.31 19.47 6.79
C GLN A 267 -16.84 20.41 5.69
N GLY A 268 -17.85 20.00 4.91
CA GLY A 268 -18.41 20.78 3.82
C GLY A 268 -17.59 20.73 2.52
N ARG A 269 -16.56 19.87 2.45
CA ARG A 269 -15.76 19.67 1.21
C ARG A 269 -16.58 18.88 0.21
N LEU A 270 -16.33 19.11 -1.07
CA LEU A 270 -16.92 18.29 -2.12
C LEU A 270 -16.03 17.06 -2.33
N VAL A 271 -16.58 15.86 -2.22
CA VAL A 271 -15.85 14.61 -2.47
C VAL A 271 -16.38 14.02 -3.76
N VAL A 272 -15.51 13.91 -4.76
CA VAL A 272 -15.82 13.25 -6.03
C VAL A 272 -15.39 11.79 -5.92
N ASP A 273 -16.35 10.87 -5.99
CA ASP A 273 -16.13 9.43 -6.16
C ASP A 273 -16.20 9.11 -7.66
N THR A 274 -15.05 8.88 -8.27
CA THR A 274 -14.87 8.75 -9.73
C THR A 274 -14.05 7.52 -10.07
N ILE A 275 -14.27 6.96 -11.25
CA ILE A 275 -13.38 5.96 -11.84
C ILE A 275 -12.43 6.71 -12.77
N ARG A 276 -11.21 6.96 -12.31
CA ARG A 276 -10.21 7.76 -13.02
C ARG A 276 -9.33 6.86 -13.86
N SER A 277 -9.05 7.25 -15.11
CA SER A 277 -8.15 6.52 -16.00
C SER A 277 -7.30 7.45 -16.86
N TRP A 278 -6.13 6.95 -17.28
CA TRP A 278 -5.19 7.67 -18.12
C TRP A 278 -4.95 6.86 -19.39
N ALA A 279 -5.09 7.51 -20.53
CA ALA A 279 -4.86 6.89 -21.83
C ALA A 279 -4.16 7.86 -22.77
N THR A 280 -3.61 7.37 -23.87
CA THR A 280 -3.24 8.19 -25.02
C THR A 280 -4.45 8.45 -25.90
N THR A 281 -4.38 9.45 -26.78
CA THR A 281 -5.45 9.79 -27.74
C THR A 281 -5.80 8.67 -28.71
N ASP A 282 -4.92 7.69 -28.92
CA ASP A 282 -5.20 6.50 -29.74
C ASP A 282 -5.85 5.35 -28.95
N GLY A 283 -6.14 5.56 -27.66
CA GLY A 283 -6.80 4.60 -26.79
C GLY A 283 -5.86 3.66 -26.03
N THR A 284 -4.54 3.84 -26.13
CA THR A 284 -3.59 3.04 -25.33
C THR A 284 -3.72 3.41 -23.84
N VAL A 285 -4.10 2.45 -23.01
CA VAL A 285 -4.22 2.62 -21.57
C VAL A 285 -2.84 2.81 -20.95
N LEU A 286 -2.63 3.94 -20.26
CA LEU A 286 -1.41 4.28 -19.54
C LEU A 286 -1.49 3.86 -18.07
N SER A 287 -2.69 3.85 -17.51
CA SER A 287 -3.00 3.33 -16.16
C SER A 287 -4.37 2.68 -16.19
N PRO A 288 -4.56 1.50 -15.56
CA PRO A 288 -5.88 0.90 -15.43
C PRO A 288 -6.85 1.85 -14.73
N PRO A 289 -8.16 1.78 -15.03
CA PRO A 289 -9.17 2.55 -14.32
C PRO A 289 -9.15 2.23 -12.83
N GLN A 290 -9.06 3.28 -12.00
CA GLN A 290 -9.05 3.15 -10.54
C GLN A 290 -10.12 4.03 -9.94
N ARG A 291 -10.79 3.53 -8.92
CA ARG A 291 -11.71 4.34 -8.14
C ARG A 291 -10.91 5.29 -7.26
N GLU A 292 -11.12 6.59 -7.43
CA GLU A 292 -10.45 7.63 -6.66
C GLU A 292 -11.47 8.52 -5.93
N PHE A 293 -11.04 9.05 -4.78
CA PHE A 293 -11.78 10.07 -4.04
C PHE A 293 -11.05 11.40 -4.12
N LEU A 294 -11.58 12.32 -4.93
CA LEU A 294 -10.99 13.64 -5.13
C LEU A 294 -11.69 14.66 -4.23
N TYR A 295 -10.92 15.35 -3.39
CA TYR A 295 -11.45 16.35 -2.46
C TYR A 295 -11.35 17.73 -3.10
N ILE A 296 -12.48 18.36 -3.41
CA ILE A 296 -12.57 19.66 -4.07
C ILE A 296 -13.03 20.73 -3.07
N ASP A 297 -12.39 21.89 -3.13
CA ASP A 297 -12.81 23.07 -2.37
C ASP A 297 -14.16 23.60 -2.90
N PRO A 298 -15.23 23.72 -2.09
CA PRO A 298 -16.55 24.22 -2.52
C PRO A 298 -16.56 25.70 -2.97
N HIS A 299 -15.50 26.46 -2.66
CA HIS A 299 -15.43 27.90 -2.95
C HIS A 299 -14.34 28.24 -3.96
N ARG A 300 -13.31 27.41 -4.06
CA ARG A 300 -12.19 27.58 -5.00
C ARG A 300 -12.19 26.44 -6.01
N ARG A 301 -11.84 26.73 -7.26
CA ARG A 301 -11.73 25.69 -8.31
C ARG A 301 -10.39 24.97 -8.19
N ALA A 302 -10.18 24.28 -7.07
CA ALA A 302 -8.96 23.57 -6.75
C ALA A 302 -9.26 22.24 -6.03
N GLU A 303 -8.50 21.23 -6.39
CA GLU A 303 -8.41 19.96 -5.67
C GLU A 303 -7.46 20.12 -4.47
N LEU A 304 -7.90 19.63 -3.31
CA LEU A 304 -7.21 19.71 -2.04
C LEU A 304 -6.30 18.49 -1.80
N GLY A 305 -6.65 17.33 -2.38
CA GLY A 305 -6.08 16.05 -1.96
C GLY A 305 -6.68 15.56 -0.64
N ASP A 306 -6.32 14.35 -0.21
CA ASP A 306 -6.88 13.70 0.99
C ASP A 306 -6.09 14.01 2.28
N HIS A 307 -4.88 14.55 2.14
CA HIS A 307 -3.90 14.78 3.20
C HIS A 307 -3.58 13.54 4.05
N ALA A 308 -3.71 12.33 3.49
CA ALA A 308 -3.37 11.09 4.19
C ALA A 308 -1.92 11.11 4.66
N ARG A 309 -1.69 10.78 5.93
CA ARG A 309 -0.35 10.76 6.52
C ARG A 309 0.29 9.39 6.56
N PHE A 310 -0.46 8.35 6.20
CA PHE A 310 0.04 7.01 6.07
C PHE A 310 -0.41 6.45 4.73
N PHE A 311 0.56 6.11 3.89
CA PHE A 311 0.34 5.73 2.49
C PHE A 311 1.49 4.85 2.01
N ARG A 312 1.27 4.17 0.89
CA ARG A 312 2.30 3.42 0.17
C ARG A 312 2.97 4.30 -0.86
N ASP A 313 4.25 4.07 -1.08
CA ASP A 313 5.04 4.70 -2.11
C ASP A 313 5.94 3.65 -2.76
N SER A 314 6.46 3.94 -3.96
CA SER A 314 7.26 2.98 -4.71
C SER A 314 8.26 3.66 -5.63
N TYR A 315 9.30 2.91 -5.99
CA TYR A 315 10.28 3.34 -6.97
C TYR A 315 10.88 2.15 -7.71
N GLN A 316 11.49 2.41 -8.86
CA GLN A 316 12.26 1.40 -9.59
C GLN A 316 13.63 1.23 -8.94
N SER A 317 13.90 0.05 -8.38
CA SER A 317 15.15 -0.27 -7.69
C SER A 317 16.14 -0.93 -8.64
N ALA A 318 17.35 -0.38 -8.72
CA ALA A 318 18.43 -0.98 -9.50
C ALA A 318 19.04 -2.18 -8.76
N ALA A 319 19.08 -2.13 -7.42
CA ALA A 319 19.53 -3.21 -6.55
C ALA A 319 18.63 -4.46 -6.66
N MET A 320 17.32 -4.26 -6.83
CA MET A 320 16.33 -5.34 -6.89
C MET A 320 15.90 -5.72 -8.31
N HIS A 321 16.26 -4.92 -9.32
CA HIS A 321 15.81 -5.09 -10.72
C HIS A 321 14.29 -5.14 -10.90
N ARG A 322 13.55 -4.51 -9.99
CA ARG A 322 12.09 -4.43 -9.99
C ARG A 322 11.60 -3.15 -9.33
N ARG A 323 10.31 -2.87 -9.46
CA ARG A 323 9.63 -1.88 -8.62
C ARG A 323 9.58 -2.42 -7.20
N VAL A 324 9.95 -1.59 -6.23
CA VAL A 324 9.86 -1.90 -4.80
C VAL A 324 8.92 -0.91 -4.14
N GLU A 325 8.19 -1.39 -3.14
CA GLU A 325 7.23 -0.60 -2.39
C GLU A 325 7.68 -0.42 -0.94
N PHE A 326 7.14 0.62 -0.31
CA PHE A 326 7.34 0.91 1.10
C PHE A 326 6.18 1.75 1.62
N ASN A 327 5.87 1.60 2.91
CA ASN A 327 4.93 2.50 3.57
C ASN A 327 5.66 3.70 4.15
N VAL A 328 4.96 4.84 4.18
CA VAL A 328 5.43 6.08 4.77
C VAL A 328 4.41 6.58 5.76
N TYR A 329 4.86 6.79 7.00
CA TYR A 329 4.13 7.56 8.00
C TYR A 329 4.73 8.96 8.13
N LEU A 330 3.88 9.97 8.04
CA LEU A 330 4.20 11.37 8.24
C LEU A 330 3.60 11.86 9.57
N PRO A 331 4.39 12.51 10.44
CA PRO A 331 3.89 12.95 11.73
C PRO A 331 2.90 14.12 11.57
N PRO A 332 2.03 14.40 12.56
CA PRO A 332 0.99 15.44 12.46
C PRO A 332 1.53 16.85 12.14
N GLY A 333 2.77 17.15 12.52
CA GLY A 333 3.43 18.41 12.20
C GLY A 333 3.87 18.55 10.74
N TYR A 334 3.90 17.47 9.97
CA TYR A 334 4.36 17.49 8.59
C TYR A 334 3.46 18.38 7.74
N THR A 335 2.15 18.18 7.74
CA THR A 335 1.21 18.95 6.90
C THR A 335 0.99 20.40 7.38
N ARG A 336 1.51 20.78 8.57
CA ARG A 336 1.31 22.10 9.17
C ARG A 336 2.25 23.19 8.64
N THR A 337 3.42 22.85 8.15
CA THR A 337 4.41 23.82 7.68
C THR A 337 5.30 23.16 6.64
N THR A 338 5.71 23.92 5.64
CA THR A 338 6.66 23.46 4.61
C THR A 338 8.11 23.66 5.02
N ALA A 339 8.39 24.42 6.09
CA ALA A 339 9.76 24.77 6.48
C ALA A 339 10.43 23.72 7.37
N ARG A 340 9.65 23.06 8.24
CA ARG A 340 10.20 22.10 9.20
C ARG A 340 10.72 20.84 8.51
N ARG A 341 11.81 20.29 9.02
CA ARG A 341 12.31 18.95 8.68
C ARG A 341 12.21 18.02 9.88
N PHE A 342 12.14 16.72 9.62
CA PHE A 342 11.86 15.70 10.63
C PHE A 342 12.97 14.64 10.64
N PRO A 343 13.32 14.07 11.81
CA PRO A 343 14.12 12.86 11.85
C PRO A 343 13.37 11.69 11.22
N THR A 344 14.10 10.63 10.87
CA THR A 344 13.57 9.45 10.17
C THR A 344 13.87 8.17 10.94
N VAL A 345 12.90 7.26 11.03
CA VAL A 345 13.08 5.90 11.53
C VAL A 345 12.73 4.91 10.43
N TYR A 346 13.61 3.94 10.15
CA TYR A 346 13.33 2.83 9.24
C TYR A 346 12.89 1.63 10.08
N MET A 347 11.68 1.12 9.86
CA MET A 347 11.09 0.02 10.62
C MET A 347 10.99 -1.23 9.74
N LEU A 348 11.82 -2.23 10.03
CA LEU A 348 11.99 -3.44 9.25
C LEU A 348 11.05 -4.57 9.74
N HIS A 349 10.37 -5.23 8.80
CA HIS A 349 9.45 -6.33 9.09
C HIS A 349 10.15 -7.67 9.35
N GLY A 350 9.38 -8.63 9.86
CA GLY A 350 9.80 -10.00 10.12
C GLY A 350 9.86 -10.89 8.87
N TYR A 351 10.30 -12.14 9.05
CA TYR A 351 10.29 -13.16 8.00
C TYR A 351 8.83 -13.44 7.57
N ASN A 352 8.59 -13.64 6.27
CA ASN A 352 7.26 -13.75 5.66
C ASN A 352 6.36 -12.49 5.81
N GLY A 353 6.94 -11.34 6.16
CA GLY A 353 6.25 -10.05 6.15
C GLY A 353 6.55 -9.24 4.88
N SER A 354 5.97 -8.04 4.81
CA SER A 354 6.25 -6.99 3.82
C SER A 354 5.95 -5.61 4.43
N ASN A 355 6.05 -4.52 3.66
CA ASN A 355 5.63 -3.18 4.12
C ASN A 355 4.14 -3.06 4.46
N ILE A 356 3.28 -3.96 3.98
CA ILE A 356 1.83 -3.81 4.19
C ILE A 356 1.41 -4.21 5.59
N GLU A 357 2.18 -5.07 6.25
CA GLU A 357 1.84 -5.56 7.59
C GLU A 357 1.64 -4.41 8.60
N TRP A 358 2.23 -3.25 8.34
CA TRP A 358 2.12 -2.05 9.16
C TRP A 358 0.74 -1.39 9.05
N GLU A 359 0.06 -1.50 7.89
CA GLU A 359 -1.34 -1.10 7.74
C GLU A 359 -2.29 -2.03 8.47
N ALA A 360 -2.08 -3.34 8.37
CA ALA A 360 -2.87 -4.33 9.10
C ALA A 360 -2.81 -4.11 10.61
N ARG A 361 -1.65 -3.64 11.12
CA ARG A 361 -1.44 -3.28 12.53
C ARG A 361 -1.93 -1.89 12.93
N GLY A 362 -2.44 -1.08 11.99
CA GLY A 362 -2.84 0.31 12.27
C GLY A 362 -1.69 1.16 12.80
N MET A 363 -0.50 1.01 12.22
CA MET A 363 0.73 1.61 12.73
C MET A 363 0.65 3.15 12.75
N ASP A 364 -0.11 3.76 11.85
CA ASP A 364 -0.41 5.19 11.86
C ASP A 364 -1.07 5.64 13.18
N THR A 365 -2.07 4.89 13.64
CA THR A 365 -2.78 5.14 14.90
C THR A 365 -1.85 4.94 16.09
N VAL A 366 -1.04 3.88 16.05
CA VAL A 366 -0.02 3.62 17.07
C VAL A 366 0.97 4.79 17.14
N MET A 367 1.52 5.22 16.02
CA MET A 367 2.48 6.32 15.95
C MET A 367 1.90 7.66 16.41
N ASP A 368 0.65 7.97 16.05
CA ASP A 368 -0.05 9.15 16.53
C ASP A 368 -0.25 9.11 18.06
N GLY A 369 -0.65 7.96 18.60
CA GLY A 369 -0.78 7.75 20.05
C GLY A 369 0.55 7.93 20.78
N LEU A 370 1.64 7.39 20.25
CA LEU A 370 2.99 7.57 20.80
C LEU A 370 3.40 9.05 20.84
N ILE A 371 3.14 9.80 19.77
CA ILE A 371 3.44 11.24 19.71
C ILE A 371 2.59 12.03 20.70
N ALA A 372 1.29 11.76 20.76
CA ALA A 372 0.34 12.50 21.57
C ALA A 372 0.49 12.21 23.08
N GLU A 373 0.71 10.95 23.46
CA GLU A 373 0.58 10.49 24.84
C GLU A 373 1.92 10.21 25.52
N LYS A 374 2.95 9.84 24.74
CA LYS A 374 4.26 9.41 25.27
C LYS A 374 5.37 10.43 25.04
N ASN A 375 5.03 11.62 24.53
CA ASN A 375 5.99 12.68 24.20
C ASN A 375 7.12 12.18 23.28
N ILE A 376 6.79 11.33 22.31
CA ILE A 376 7.71 10.88 21.26
C ILE A 376 7.97 12.03 20.29
N ALA A 377 9.22 12.16 19.85
CA ALA A 377 9.60 13.12 18.83
C ALA A 377 8.92 12.76 17.50
N GLN A 378 8.22 13.74 16.93
CA GLN A 378 7.66 13.61 15.59
C GLN A 378 8.75 13.26 14.59
N SER A 379 8.60 12.12 13.93
CA SER A 379 9.53 11.56 12.95
C SER A 379 8.75 11.04 11.75
N VAL A 380 9.39 11.05 10.58
CA VAL A 380 8.95 10.26 9.43
C VAL A 380 9.32 8.81 9.72
N VAL A 381 8.39 7.88 9.50
CA VAL A 381 8.70 6.45 9.62
C VAL A 381 8.55 5.79 8.27
N ILE A 382 9.58 5.07 7.85
CA ILE A 382 9.65 4.36 6.59
C ILE A 382 9.63 2.87 6.85
N PHE A 383 8.77 2.18 6.15
CA PHE A 383 8.54 0.75 6.30
C PHE A 383 8.85 0.04 4.97
N PRO A 384 10.12 -0.32 4.71
CA PRO A 384 10.50 -0.97 3.46
C PRO A 384 9.96 -2.40 3.35
N ASP A 385 9.74 -2.86 2.12
CA ASP A 385 9.58 -4.28 1.80
C ASP A 385 10.97 -4.95 1.63
N GLY A 386 11.26 -5.89 2.50
CA GLY A 386 12.44 -6.74 2.52
C GLY A 386 12.19 -8.20 2.12
N ALA A 387 10.92 -8.56 1.84
CA ALA A 387 10.47 -9.95 1.73
C ALA A 387 11.10 -10.86 2.80
N SER A 388 11.31 -12.14 2.51
CA SER A 388 12.08 -13.05 3.35
C SER A 388 13.60 -12.98 3.09
N GLY A 389 14.11 -11.82 2.67
CA GLY A 389 15.48 -11.62 2.20
C GLY A 389 16.53 -11.40 3.28
N TRP A 390 16.16 -11.42 4.57
CA TRP A 390 17.05 -11.22 5.72
C TRP A 390 17.86 -9.92 5.70
N TRP A 391 17.39 -8.91 4.95
CA TRP A 391 18.00 -7.58 4.88
C TRP A 391 19.49 -7.59 4.47
N VAL A 392 19.89 -8.61 3.68
CA VAL A 392 21.24 -8.79 3.14
C VAL A 392 21.25 -8.78 1.62
N ASP A 393 22.44 -8.71 1.05
CA ASP A 393 22.62 -8.83 -0.40
C ASP A 393 22.86 -10.28 -0.82
N THR A 394 22.04 -10.74 -1.76
CA THR A 394 22.13 -12.05 -2.41
C THR A 394 21.86 -11.91 -3.90
N SER A 395 22.05 -12.99 -4.65
CA SER A 395 21.65 -13.10 -6.05
C SER A 395 20.13 -13.00 -6.27
N ALA A 396 19.31 -13.38 -5.27
CA ALA A 396 17.85 -13.27 -5.32
C ALA A 396 17.34 -11.84 -5.05
N GLY A 397 18.16 -11.00 -4.44
CA GLY A 397 17.80 -9.63 -4.08
C GLY A 397 18.85 -8.97 -3.21
N LYS A 398 19.09 -7.68 -3.44
CA LYS A 398 20.09 -6.88 -2.74
C LYS A 398 19.46 -5.94 -1.72
N TYR A 399 18.89 -6.51 -0.66
CA TYR A 399 18.06 -5.78 0.31
C TYR A 399 18.86 -4.80 1.17
N ASN A 400 20.10 -5.12 1.54
CA ASN A 400 20.96 -4.15 2.23
C ASN A 400 21.22 -2.95 1.31
N SER A 401 21.70 -3.21 0.09
CA SER A 401 21.96 -2.16 -0.90
C SER A 401 20.71 -1.32 -1.22
N MET A 402 19.54 -1.96 -1.33
CA MET A 402 18.27 -1.27 -1.55
C MET A 402 17.93 -0.31 -0.41
N VAL A 403 18.10 -0.71 0.86
CA VAL A 403 17.89 0.19 2.00
C VAL A 403 18.92 1.31 2.03
N VAL A 404 20.22 1.00 1.98
CA VAL A 404 21.27 1.97 2.32
C VAL A 404 21.70 2.85 1.15
N LYS A 405 21.64 2.35 -0.10
CA LYS A 405 22.11 3.07 -1.29
C LYS A 405 20.98 3.71 -2.09
N GLU A 406 19.75 3.21 -1.94
CA GLU A 406 18.62 3.68 -2.75
C GLU A 406 17.56 4.35 -1.88
N LEU A 407 16.99 3.62 -0.92
CA LEU A 407 15.86 4.11 -0.13
C LEU A 407 16.23 5.28 0.78
N VAL A 408 17.36 5.21 1.50
CA VAL A 408 17.81 6.33 2.36
C VAL A 408 17.99 7.63 1.56
N PRO A 409 18.77 7.66 0.46
CA PRO A 409 18.87 8.85 -0.37
C PRO A 409 17.54 9.31 -0.99
N LEU A 410 16.70 8.36 -1.43
CA LEU A 410 15.38 8.68 -1.99
C LEU A 410 14.52 9.40 -0.98
N VAL A 411 14.43 8.88 0.24
CA VAL A 411 13.62 9.45 1.32
C VAL A 411 14.10 10.86 1.68
N ASP A 412 15.41 11.06 1.74
CA ASP A 412 16.00 12.37 2.04
C ASP A 412 15.77 13.42 0.94
N HIS A 413 15.59 12.96 -0.30
CA HIS A 413 15.25 13.81 -1.43
C HIS A 413 13.74 14.08 -1.52
N ALA A 414 12.91 13.05 -1.34
CA ALA A 414 11.47 13.10 -1.58
C ALA A 414 10.68 13.70 -0.41
N TYR A 415 11.15 13.52 0.83
CA TYR A 415 10.47 14.01 2.03
C TYR A 415 11.33 15.02 2.78
N ARG A 416 10.69 15.82 3.64
CA ARG A 416 11.38 16.82 4.47
C ARG A 416 12.04 16.16 5.68
N THR A 417 13.02 15.32 5.43
CA THR A 417 13.82 14.70 6.49
C THR A 417 15.01 15.60 6.86
N ILE A 418 15.64 15.30 7.99
CA ILE A 418 16.96 15.80 8.36
C ILE A 418 17.96 14.74 7.90
N PRO A 419 18.74 14.99 6.83
CA PRO A 419 19.48 13.94 6.12
C PRO A 419 20.85 13.66 6.76
N ASP A 420 20.88 13.41 8.07
CA ASP A 420 22.10 13.07 8.81
C ASP A 420 21.89 11.88 9.75
N ARG A 421 23.01 11.27 10.17
CA ARG A 421 22.97 10.06 11.01
C ARG A 421 22.36 10.29 12.38
N ASP A 422 22.55 11.46 12.97
CA ASP A 422 22.14 11.77 14.34
C ASP A 422 20.62 11.95 14.43
N HIS A 423 19.96 12.09 13.28
CA HIS A 423 18.52 12.16 13.09
C HIS A 423 17.93 10.95 12.37
N ARG A 424 18.70 9.86 12.23
CA ARG A 424 18.26 8.63 11.58
C ARG A 424 18.38 7.43 12.52
N GLY A 425 17.24 6.79 12.76
CA GLY A 425 17.13 5.55 13.52
C GLY A 425 16.75 4.37 12.62
N ILE A 426 17.04 3.17 13.10
CA ILE A 426 16.58 1.91 12.49
C ILE A 426 16.01 1.02 13.59
N SER A 427 14.88 0.40 13.30
CA SER A 427 14.14 -0.48 14.18
C SER A 427 13.64 -1.68 13.39
N GLY A 428 13.28 -2.77 14.04
CA GLY A 428 12.61 -3.87 13.37
C GLY A 428 12.17 -4.98 14.32
N VAL A 429 11.39 -5.92 13.79
CA VAL A 429 10.85 -7.06 14.55
C VAL A 429 11.32 -8.40 13.98
N SER A 430 11.67 -9.37 14.82
CA SER A 430 12.08 -10.72 14.38
C SER A 430 13.29 -10.69 13.41
N MET A 431 13.15 -11.18 12.17
CA MET A 431 14.13 -10.98 11.08
C MET A 431 14.49 -9.50 10.89
N GLY A 432 13.53 -8.60 11.01
CA GLY A 432 13.75 -7.15 10.95
C GLY A 432 14.54 -6.61 12.15
N GLY A 433 14.41 -7.21 13.32
CA GLY A 433 15.23 -6.86 14.50
C GLY A 433 16.71 -7.25 14.30
N GLN A 434 16.93 -8.42 13.70
CA GLN A 434 18.24 -8.86 13.22
C GLN A 434 18.80 -7.90 12.15
N GLY A 435 17.97 -7.54 11.16
CA GLY A 435 18.33 -6.62 10.08
C GLY A 435 18.66 -5.22 10.59
N ALA A 436 17.92 -4.72 11.59
CA ALA A 436 18.14 -3.40 12.19
C ALA A 436 19.51 -3.33 12.89
N PHE A 437 19.88 -4.37 13.63
CA PHE A 437 21.22 -4.48 14.21
C PHE A 437 22.30 -4.63 13.14
N THR A 438 22.09 -5.49 12.15
CA THR A 438 23.06 -5.75 11.07
C THR A 438 23.35 -4.48 10.28
N ILE A 439 22.32 -3.85 9.71
CA ILE A 439 22.45 -2.62 8.92
C ILE A 439 22.95 -1.48 9.80
N GLY A 440 22.39 -1.31 11.00
CA GLY A 440 22.79 -0.22 11.91
C GLY A 440 24.26 -0.29 12.30
N LEU A 441 24.78 -1.47 12.64
CA LEU A 441 26.18 -1.66 13.05
C LEU A 441 27.17 -1.58 11.88
N THR A 442 26.77 -2.02 10.68
CA THR A 442 27.61 -2.01 9.47
C THR A 442 27.59 -0.68 8.72
N HIS A 443 26.57 0.16 8.95
CA HIS A 443 26.42 1.51 8.38
C HIS A 443 26.34 2.60 9.45
N PRO A 444 27.35 2.73 10.33
CA PRO A 444 27.32 3.70 11.43
C PRO A 444 27.43 5.16 10.96
N GLU A 445 27.70 5.40 9.68
CA GLU A 445 27.63 6.69 9.00
C GLU A 445 26.20 7.09 8.64
N LEU A 446 25.25 6.15 8.63
CA LEU A 446 23.85 6.40 8.29
C LEU A 446 22.94 6.42 9.52
N PHE A 447 23.20 5.60 10.53
CA PHE A 447 22.31 5.42 11.67
C PHE A 447 23.00 5.75 13.00
N SER A 448 22.26 6.32 13.95
CA SER A 448 22.75 6.63 15.31
C SER A 448 21.97 5.94 16.42
N SER A 449 20.80 5.37 16.12
CA SER A 449 19.98 4.67 17.11
C SER A 449 19.38 3.40 16.50
N ILE A 450 19.50 2.30 17.23
CA ILE A 450 19.15 0.94 16.77
C ILE A 450 18.18 0.32 17.76
N ALA A 451 17.06 -0.18 17.28
CA ALA A 451 16.06 -0.89 18.08
C ALA A 451 15.75 -2.28 17.50
N SER A 452 15.53 -3.28 18.36
CA SER A 452 15.16 -4.64 17.94
C SER A 452 14.07 -5.23 18.83
N HIS A 453 12.92 -5.55 18.23
CA HIS A 453 11.79 -6.18 18.88
C HIS A 453 11.82 -7.69 18.63
N MET A 454 11.97 -8.50 19.68
CA MET A 454 12.09 -9.98 19.58
C MET A 454 13.01 -10.45 18.43
N GLY A 455 14.14 -9.76 18.25
CA GLY A 455 14.99 -9.95 17.07
C GLY A 455 15.72 -11.28 17.08
N ALA A 456 15.95 -11.84 15.89
CA ALA A 456 16.76 -13.04 15.68
C ALA A 456 18.27 -12.77 15.87
N LEU A 457 18.65 -12.19 17.02
CA LEU A 457 20.00 -11.65 17.26
C LEU A 457 21.10 -12.71 17.34
N ASN A 458 20.72 -13.97 17.53
CA ASN A 458 21.59 -15.15 17.58
C ASN A 458 21.56 -15.99 16.29
N LEU A 459 20.98 -15.46 15.21
CA LEU A 459 20.97 -16.12 13.91
C LEU A 459 21.72 -15.30 12.86
N PRO A 460 22.54 -15.94 12.02
CA PRO A 460 23.02 -15.30 10.80
C PRO A 460 21.86 -15.11 9.80
N PRO A 461 22.01 -14.21 8.82
CA PRO A 461 21.12 -14.14 7.67
C PRO A 461 20.98 -15.49 6.98
N LEU A 462 19.74 -15.95 6.78
CA LEU A 462 19.44 -17.29 6.21
C LEU A 462 19.02 -17.24 4.73
N ALA A 463 19.13 -16.09 4.07
CA ALA A 463 18.78 -15.92 2.66
C ALA A 463 19.94 -16.25 1.71
N GLY A 464 19.61 -16.72 0.51
CA GLY A 464 20.56 -16.98 -0.58
C GLY A 464 21.03 -18.45 -0.65
N THR A 465 21.98 -18.71 -1.57
CA THR A 465 22.63 -20.01 -1.71
C THR A 465 23.48 -20.34 -0.48
N ALA A 466 23.93 -21.60 -0.33
CA ALA A 466 24.81 -21.99 0.78
C ALA A 466 26.10 -21.15 0.84
N GLU A 467 26.64 -20.75 -0.33
CA GLU A 467 27.82 -19.91 -0.43
C GLU A 467 27.54 -18.47 0.02
N GLU A 468 26.38 -17.92 -0.37
CA GLU A 468 25.94 -16.59 0.06
C GLU A 468 25.62 -16.54 1.56
N GLN A 469 24.97 -17.58 2.09
CA GLN A 469 24.73 -17.73 3.53
C GLN A 469 26.05 -17.81 4.29
N ALA A 470 27.03 -18.57 3.80
CA ALA A 470 28.35 -18.63 4.42
C ALA A 470 29.07 -17.28 4.38
N ALA A 471 28.94 -16.52 3.29
CA ALA A 471 29.49 -15.18 3.17
C ALA A 471 28.81 -14.16 4.09
N ASN A 472 27.50 -14.31 4.31
CA ASN A 472 26.71 -13.44 5.18
C ASN A 472 26.70 -13.88 6.66
N ALA A 473 27.19 -15.08 6.99
CA ALA A 473 27.21 -15.59 8.36
C ALA A 473 27.85 -14.65 9.40
N PRO A 474 28.96 -13.93 9.10
CA PRO A 474 29.54 -12.95 10.04
C PRO A 474 28.65 -11.75 10.37
N LEU A 475 27.51 -11.59 9.68
CA LEU A 475 26.53 -10.53 9.93
C LEU A 475 25.53 -10.88 11.05
N GLU A 476 25.67 -12.03 11.71
CA GLU A 476 24.92 -12.32 12.94
C GLU A 476 25.15 -11.22 14.01
N PRO A 477 24.09 -10.61 14.58
CA PRO A 477 24.23 -9.46 15.49
C PRO A 477 25.10 -9.69 16.73
N LEU A 478 25.01 -10.84 17.40
CA LEU A 478 25.85 -11.14 18.57
C LEU A 478 27.33 -11.24 18.18
N THR A 479 27.62 -11.94 17.08
CA THR A 479 28.97 -12.00 16.50
C THR A 479 29.50 -10.60 16.12
N LEU A 480 28.66 -9.74 15.51
CA LEU A 480 29.04 -8.37 15.19
C LEU A 480 29.38 -7.57 16.46
N VAL A 481 28.54 -7.61 17.49
CA VAL A 481 28.77 -6.87 18.74
C VAL A 481 30.04 -7.36 19.45
N ASP A 482 30.30 -8.66 19.45
CA ASP A 482 31.54 -9.20 19.99
C ASP A 482 32.79 -8.70 19.23
N SER A 483 32.73 -8.66 17.90
CA SER A 483 33.86 -8.22 17.07
C SER A 483 34.19 -6.73 17.19
N LEU A 484 33.21 -5.88 17.57
CA LEU A 484 33.37 -4.43 17.59
C LEU A 484 34.01 -3.93 18.89
N SER A 485 34.83 -2.88 18.77
CA SER A 485 35.37 -2.17 19.93
C SER A 485 34.30 -1.34 20.63
N VAL A 486 34.50 -1.09 21.94
CA VAL A 486 33.63 -0.19 22.72
C VAL A 486 33.44 1.19 22.06
N ARG A 487 34.48 1.72 21.38
CA ARG A 487 34.40 2.99 20.66
C ARG A 487 33.48 2.91 19.44
N GLN A 488 33.49 1.79 18.71
CA GLN A 488 32.58 1.58 17.58
C GLN A 488 31.14 1.40 18.05
N LEU A 489 30.92 0.62 19.11
CA LEU A 489 29.59 0.40 19.67
C LEU A 489 28.98 1.69 20.23
N ARG A 490 29.76 2.53 20.92
CA ARG A 490 29.31 3.83 21.43
C ARG A 490 28.96 4.87 20.36
N ARG A 491 29.07 4.54 19.06
CA ARG A 491 28.50 5.35 17.98
C ARG A 491 26.98 5.27 17.92
N HIS A 492 26.36 4.30 18.59
CA HIS A 492 24.91 4.12 18.59
C HIS A 492 24.34 4.08 20.00
N THR A 493 23.05 4.35 20.09
CA THR A 493 22.21 3.99 21.23
C THR A 493 21.38 2.76 20.89
N TYR A 494 21.16 1.87 21.87
CA TYR A 494 20.54 0.56 21.64
C TYR A 494 19.26 0.38 22.47
N TYR A 495 18.23 -0.17 21.85
CA TYR A 495 17.07 -0.76 22.51
C TYR A 495 16.87 -2.18 21.99
N PHE A 496 16.51 -3.13 22.86
CA PHE A 496 16.01 -4.43 22.42
C PHE A 496 15.08 -5.06 23.45
N ASP A 497 14.22 -5.96 22.98
CA ASP A 497 13.35 -6.76 23.84
C ASP A 497 13.20 -8.19 23.34
N GLY A 498 12.61 -9.03 24.19
CA GLY A 498 12.39 -10.43 23.88
C GLY A 498 11.56 -11.13 24.95
N GLY A 499 10.50 -11.82 24.52
CA GLY A 499 9.59 -12.54 25.41
C GLY A 499 10.26 -13.77 26.02
N SER A 500 10.04 -14.03 27.31
CA SER A 500 10.62 -15.21 27.99
C SER A 500 10.03 -16.54 27.49
N SER A 501 8.92 -16.50 26.77
CA SER A 501 8.22 -17.64 26.17
C SER A 501 8.17 -17.52 24.64
N ASP A 502 9.07 -16.74 24.06
CA ASP A 502 9.24 -16.61 22.62
C ASP A 502 9.53 -17.98 21.98
N ASP A 503 8.73 -18.34 20.97
CA ASP A 503 8.70 -19.68 20.37
C ASP A 503 10.00 -20.02 19.62
N PHE A 504 10.80 -19.02 19.24
CA PHE A 504 12.07 -19.17 18.54
C PHE A 504 13.28 -18.99 19.45
N GLY A 505 13.06 -18.70 20.74
CA GLY A 505 14.12 -18.45 21.71
C GLY A 505 14.78 -17.08 21.59
N PHE A 506 14.20 -16.14 20.83
CA PHE A 506 14.78 -14.80 20.64
C PHE A 506 14.78 -13.96 21.92
N GLY A 507 13.95 -14.29 22.90
CA GLY A 507 14.06 -13.78 24.26
C GLY A 507 15.44 -14.03 24.92
N GLN A 508 16.02 -15.21 24.70
CA GLN A 508 17.35 -15.53 25.21
C GLN A 508 18.44 -14.78 24.44
N ALA A 509 18.28 -14.65 23.12
CA ALA A 509 19.20 -13.87 22.29
C ALA A 509 19.27 -12.39 22.73
N ALA A 510 18.11 -11.79 23.04
CA ALA A 510 18.04 -10.42 23.57
C ALA A 510 18.74 -10.29 24.94
N LEU A 511 18.55 -11.26 25.84
CA LEU A 511 19.26 -11.30 27.13
C LEU A 511 20.79 -11.41 26.95
N GLN A 512 21.23 -12.26 26.02
CA GLN A 512 22.65 -12.42 25.69
C GLN A 512 23.24 -11.12 25.13
N MET A 513 22.52 -10.42 24.24
CA MET A 513 22.96 -9.11 23.71
C MET A 513 23.22 -8.09 24.82
N GLY A 514 22.35 -8.03 25.83
CA GLY A 514 22.56 -7.17 27.00
C GLY A 514 23.80 -7.56 27.81
N THR A 515 24.09 -8.86 27.92
CA THR A 515 25.28 -9.36 28.60
C THR A 515 26.56 -8.93 27.88
N GLU A 516 26.59 -9.03 26.54
CA GLU A 516 27.73 -8.62 25.71
C GLU A 516 27.99 -7.11 25.81
N LEU A 517 26.94 -6.29 25.68
CA LEU A 517 27.07 -4.83 25.79
C LEU A 517 27.48 -4.39 27.19
N THR A 518 26.95 -5.04 28.24
CA THR A 518 27.37 -4.80 29.64
C THR A 518 28.85 -5.11 29.83
N THR A 519 29.31 -6.26 29.35
CA THR A 519 30.71 -6.70 29.45
C THR A 519 31.67 -5.71 28.78
N LYS A 520 31.24 -5.10 27.66
CA LYS A 520 32.00 -4.07 26.95
C LYS A 520 31.82 -2.65 27.51
N GLY A 521 30.96 -2.45 28.53
CA GLY A 521 30.67 -1.15 29.12
C GLY A 521 29.92 -0.19 28.19
N VAL A 522 29.01 -0.72 27.36
CA VAL A 522 28.16 0.03 26.43
C VAL A 522 26.75 0.13 27.02
N ALA A 523 26.17 1.33 27.03
CA ALA A 523 24.82 1.55 27.54
C ALA A 523 23.76 1.10 26.52
N TYR A 524 22.69 0.50 27.02
CA TYR A 524 21.54 0.04 26.24
C TYR A 524 20.27 0.10 27.11
N ASP A 525 19.12 0.01 26.46
CA ASP A 525 17.81 -0.19 27.07
C ASP A 525 17.31 -1.60 26.70
N TYR A 526 16.84 -2.37 27.68
CA TYR A 526 16.37 -3.74 27.48
C TYR A 526 15.08 -3.98 28.24
N GLN A 527 14.08 -4.54 27.55
CA GLN A 527 12.81 -4.92 28.16
C GLN A 527 12.55 -6.41 28.00
N GLY A 528 12.85 -7.18 29.06
CA GLY A 528 12.41 -8.57 29.18
C GLY A 528 10.99 -8.70 29.76
N GLY A 529 10.48 -9.93 29.80
CA GLY A 529 9.24 -10.28 30.50
C GLY A 529 8.47 -11.42 29.83
N PRO A 530 7.36 -11.87 30.43
CA PRO A 530 6.48 -12.89 29.84
C PRO A 530 5.94 -12.45 28.47
N GLY A 531 5.90 -13.39 27.52
CA GLY A 531 5.33 -13.19 26.19
C GLY A 531 5.88 -14.16 25.16
N ARG A 532 5.09 -14.41 24.13
CA ARG A 532 5.43 -15.23 22.96
C ARG A 532 5.91 -14.36 21.80
N HIS A 533 6.18 -14.97 20.66
CA HIS A 533 6.57 -14.26 19.44
C HIS A 533 5.34 -13.62 18.75
N GLU A 534 4.74 -12.61 19.38
CA GLU A 534 3.42 -12.08 19.00
C GLU A 534 3.29 -10.56 19.16
N ASP A 535 2.41 -9.94 18.37
CA ASP A 535 2.16 -8.49 18.39
C ASP A 535 1.76 -7.93 19.76
N ALA A 536 0.99 -8.71 20.53
CA ALA A 536 0.58 -8.35 21.88
C ALA A 536 1.78 -8.13 22.82
N TYR A 537 2.93 -8.74 22.53
CA TYR A 537 4.15 -8.51 23.30
C TYR A 537 4.86 -7.22 22.88
N TRP A 538 5.19 -7.06 21.59
CA TRP A 538 6.16 -6.04 21.17
C TRP A 538 5.55 -4.69 20.80
N VAL A 539 4.33 -4.66 20.23
CA VAL A 539 3.69 -3.39 19.84
C VAL A 539 3.56 -2.40 21.01
N PRO A 540 3.15 -2.82 22.22
CA PRO A 540 3.12 -1.91 23.37
C PRO A 540 4.48 -1.32 23.75
N LYS A 541 5.59 -1.96 23.37
CA LYS A 541 6.97 -1.54 23.66
C LYS A 541 7.55 -0.59 22.61
N LEU A 542 6.77 -0.27 21.57
CA LEU A 542 7.15 0.79 20.63
C LEU A 542 7.36 2.13 21.34
N ASP A 543 6.71 2.37 22.48
CA ASP A 543 6.95 3.55 23.31
C ASP A 543 8.42 3.66 23.78
N ARG A 544 9.05 2.56 24.16
CA ARG A 544 10.45 2.50 24.59
C ARG A 544 11.42 2.68 23.43
N SER A 545 11.24 1.92 22.35
CA SER A 545 12.11 2.02 21.16
C SER A 545 12.04 3.41 20.52
N PHE A 546 10.85 3.98 20.34
CA PHE A 546 10.72 5.33 19.82
C PHE A 546 11.16 6.40 20.84
N ALA A 547 11.09 6.14 22.15
CA ALA A 547 11.69 7.03 23.14
C ALA A 547 13.23 7.04 23.04
N LEU A 548 13.87 5.90 22.73
CA LEU A 548 15.30 5.84 22.44
C LEU A 548 15.66 6.73 21.25
N HIS A 549 15.00 6.52 20.10
CA HIS A 549 15.20 7.35 18.91
C HIS A 549 14.95 8.84 19.22
N SER A 550 13.87 9.15 19.94
CA SER A 550 13.53 10.53 20.33
C SER A 550 14.59 11.20 21.20
N ARG A 551 15.19 10.47 22.14
CA ARG A 551 16.29 10.98 22.98
C ARG A 551 17.52 11.26 22.12
N GLN A 552 17.85 10.35 21.20
CA GLN A 552 18.96 10.53 20.27
C GLN A 552 18.75 11.80 19.42
N PHE A 553 17.59 11.96 18.78
CA PHE A 553 17.31 13.13 17.95
C PHE A 553 17.34 14.45 18.76
N ARG A 554 16.84 14.43 20.00
CA ARG A 554 16.81 15.63 20.86
C ARG A 554 18.19 16.01 21.40
N ALA A 555 19.12 15.06 21.50
CA ALA A 555 20.50 15.34 21.90
C ALA A 555 21.28 16.10 20.82
N HIS A 556 20.79 16.13 19.57
CA HIS A 556 21.42 16.79 18.43
C HIS A 556 20.49 17.86 17.84
N PRO A 557 20.15 18.94 18.58
CA PRO A 557 19.12 19.87 18.15
C PRO A 557 19.48 20.59 16.84
N VAL A 558 18.59 20.51 15.84
CA VAL A 558 18.67 21.35 14.64
C VAL A 558 18.00 22.71 14.85
N PRO A 559 18.48 23.79 14.20
CA PRO A 559 17.78 25.06 14.18
C PRO A 559 16.34 24.87 13.71
N ARG A 560 15.38 25.19 14.57
CA ARG A 560 13.97 25.16 14.17
C ARG A 560 13.67 26.40 13.35
N PRO A 561 13.18 26.27 12.10
CA PRO A 561 12.70 27.43 11.39
C PRO A 561 11.55 28.05 12.18
N HIS A 562 11.38 29.37 12.07
CA HIS A 562 10.20 30.03 12.59
C HIS A 562 8.97 29.38 11.93
N GLU A 563 8.21 28.60 12.69
CA GLU A 563 6.96 28.05 12.18
C GLU A 563 5.98 29.21 12.04
N PRO A 564 5.44 29.48 10.83
CA PRO A 564 4.35 30.44 10.72
C PRO A 564 3.21 29.98 11.65
N GLY A 565 2.38 30.92 12.10
CA GLY A 565 1.15 30.58 12.81
C GLY A 565 0.38 29.50 12.04
N ARG A 566 -0.34 28.63 12.76
CA ARG A 566 -1.07 27.49 12.19
C ARG A 566 -1.75 27.92 10.87
N PRO A 567 -1.43 27.29 9.72
CA PRO A 567 -2.08 27.67 8.47
C PRO A 567 -3.58 27.61 8.67
N THR A 568 -4.27 28.67 8.26
CA THR A 568 -5.73 28.69 8.25
C THR A 568 -6.19 27.86 7.05
N SER A 569 -6.12 26.54 7.18
CA SER A 569 -6.98 25.66 6.41
C SER A 569 -8.40 25.85 6.94
N ALA A 570 -9.37 26.02 6.05
CA ALA A 570 -10.78 25.98 6.43
C ALA A 570 -11.22 24.57 6.89
N TYR A 571 -10.38 23.55 6.63
CA TYR A 571 -10.65 22.14 6.89
C TYR A 571 -9.68 21.54 7.91
N THR A 572 -10.19 20.58 8.67
CA THR A 572 -9.40 19.70 9.52
C THR A 572 -9.03 18.45 8.72
N TRP A 573 -7.73 18.12 8.70
CA TRP A 573 -7.19 16.94 8.02
C TRP A 573 -6.85 15.85 9.03
N PRO A 574 -6.95 14.56 8.64
CA PRO A 574 -6.61 13.42 9.50
C PRO A 574 -5.14 13.38 9.95
#